data_AF-A0A7X5YFD8-F1
#
_entry.id   AF-A0A7X5YFD8-F1
#
_cell.length_a   1.000
_cell.length_b   1.000
_cell.length_c   1.000
_cell.angle_alpha   90.00
_cell.angle_beta   90.00
_cell.angle_gamma   90.00
#
_symmetry.space_group_name_H-M   'P 1'
#
loop_
_entity.id
_entity.type
_entity.pdbx_description
1 polymer ?
#
loop_
_entity_poly.entity_id
_entity_poly.type
_entity_poly.pdbx_seq_one_letter_code
_entity_poly.pdbx_strand_id
1 'polypeptide(L)' 'MKKKIISILSELRPEFDFNEPLNFIEEGMLDSFDIINLVTALDSEFSISIDGMDVLPDNFSSVERIEALLKKNGVEV' A
#
# COMPACT_ATOMS: atom_id res chain seq x y z
N MET A 1 -7.02 1.51 10.40
CA MET A 1 -5.91 1.23 9.46
C MET A 1 -6.27 1.58 8.01
N LYS A 2 -7.33 1.00 7.42
CA LYS A 2 -7.74 1.28 6.02
C LYS A 2 -7.76 2.76 5.62
N LYS A 3 -8.35 3.65 6.43
CA LYS A 3 -8.39 5.09 6.13
C LYS A 3 -7.01 5.73 5.95
N LYS A 4 -6.02 5.31 6.74
CA LYS A 4 -4.63 5.81 6.60
C LYS A 4 -4.00 5.30 5.31
N ILE A 5 -4.16 4.01 5.00
CA ILE A 5 -3.66 3.41 3.76
C ILE A 5 -4.24 4.15 2.54
N ILE A 6 -5.56 4.40 2.55
CA ILE A 6 -6.24 5.14 1.47
C ILE A 6 -5.74 6.58 1.39
N SER A 7 -5.48 7.25 2.51
CA SER A 7 -4.90 8.60 2.52
C SER A 7 -3.53 8.61 1.83
N ILE A 8 -2.64 7.69 2.20
CA ILE A 8 -1.30 7.57 1.61
C ILE A 8 -1.40 7.29 0.10
N LEU A 9 -2.27 6.37 -0.31
CA LEU A 9 -2.49 6.06 -1.72
C LEU A 9 -3.03 7.27 -2.49
N SER A 10 -3.98 8.02 -1.89
CA SER A 10 -4.55 9.23 -2.49
C SER A 10 -3.55 10.39 -2.53
N GLU A 11 -2.59 10.44 -1.61
CA GLU A 11 -1.48 11.39 -1.64
C GLU A 11 -0.46 11.04 -2.74
N LEU A 12 -0.24 9.74 -2.96
CA LEU A 12 0.67 9.23 -3.98
C LEU A 12 0.10 9.42 -5.39
N ARG A 13 -1.20 9.12 -5.55
CA ARG A 13 -1.94 9.13 -6.81
C ARG A 13 -3.33 9.74 -6.62
N PRO A 14 -3.44 11.06 -6.45
CA PRO A 14 -4.72 11.74 -6.25
C PRO A 14 -5.68 11.63 -7.46
N GLU A 15 -5.17 11.21 -8.61
CA GLU A 15 -5.98 10.96 -9.81
C GLU A 15 -6.87 9.70 -9.72
N PHE A 16 -6.61 8.80 -8.77
CA PHE A 16 -7.28 7.51 -8.63
C PHE A 16 -8.07 7.40 -7.32
N ASP A 17 -9.18 6.65 -7.36
CA ASP A 17 -9.97 6.33 -6.15
C ASP A 17 -9.62 4.94 -5.62
N PHE A 18 -8.96 4.88 -4.47
CA PHE A 18 -8.55 3.65 -3.80
C PHE A 18 -9.60 3.12 -2.80
N ASN A 19 -10.79 3.71 -2.75
CA ASN A 19 -11.91 3.19 -1.95
C ASN A 19 -12.64 2.03 -2.63
N GLU A 20 -12.42 1.81 -3.92
CA GLU A 20 -13.05 0.73 -4.66
C GLU A 20 -12.34 -0.62 -4.44
N PRO A 21 -13.08 -1.74 -4.46
CA PRO A 21 -12.52 -3.09 -4.33
C PRO A 21 -11.87 -3.54 -5.65
N LEU A 22 -10.98 -2.72 -6.19
CA LEU A 22 -10.26 -2.95 -7.44
C LEU A 22 -8.85 -3.49 -7.17
N ASN A 23 -8.30 -4.18 -8.16
CA ASN A 23 -6.89 -4.56 -8.15
C ASN A 23 -6.07 -3.43 -8.76
N PHE A 24 -5.38 -2.67 -7.92
CA PHE A 24 -4.65 -1.46 -8.31
C PHE A 24 -3.52 -1.72 -9.32
N ILE A 25 -2.96 -2.93 -9.32
CA ILE A 25 -1.91 -3.31 -10.28
C ILE A 25 -2.54 -3.67 -11.64
N GLU A 26 -3.60 -4.49 -11.64
CA GLU A 26 -4.25 -4.92 -12.88
C GLU A 26 -4.95 -3.77 -13.59
N GLU A 27 -5.54 -2.84 -12.84
CA GLU A 27 -6.14 -1.61 -13.37
C GLU A 27 -5.08 -0.57 -13.81
N GLY A 28 -3.78 -0.84 -13.57
CA GLY A 28 -2.69 0.06 -13.93
C GLY A 28 -2.67 1.37 -13.12
N MET A 29 -3.28 1.37 -11.93
CA MET A 29 -3.32 2.51 -11.02
C MET A 29 -1.99 2.70 -10.29
N LEU A 30 -1.30 1.60 -10.00
CA LEU A 30 0.02 1.59 -9.37
C LEU A 30 1.02 0.82 -10.25
N ASP A 31 2.17 1.44 -10.47
CA ASP A 31 3.31 0.80 -11.13
C ASP A 31 4.40 0.36 -10.14
N SER A 32 5.50 -0.17 -10.67
CA SER A 32 6.64 -0.61 -9.85
C SER A 32 7.30 0.52 -9.05
N PHE A 33 7.30 1.75 -9.54
CA PHE A 33 7.86 2.91 -8.83
C PHE A 33 6.91 3.38 -7.74
N ASP A 34 5.61 3.39 -8.02
CA ASP A 34 4.58 3.72 -7.04
C ASP A 34 4.63 2.78 -5.83
N ILE A 35 4.86 1.48 -6.06
CA ILE A 35 5.02 0.51 -4.99
C ILE A 35 6.20 0.86 -4.08
N ILE A 36 7.35 1.25 -4.63
CA ILE A 36 8.54 1.63 -3.83
C ILE A 36 8.26 2.88 -2.99
N ASN A 37 7.60 3.87 -3.58
CA ASN A 37 7.20 5.09 -2.86
C ASN A 37 6.17 4.79 -1.78
N LEU A 38 5.19 3.93 -2.07
CA LEU A 38 4.16 3.48 -1.13
C LEU A 38 4.77 2.73 0.05
N VAL A 39 5.71 1.81 -0.21
CA VAL A 39 6.46 1.12 0.85
C VAL A 39 7.14 2.12 1.77
N THR A 40 7.86 3.09 1.20
CA THR A 40 8.57 4.12 1.98
C THR A 40 7.62 4.98 2.82
N ALA A 41 6.46 5.34 2.26
CA ALA A 41 5.44 6.12 2.97
C ALA A 41 4.80 5.31 4.10
N LEU A 42 4.47 4.04 3.86
CA LEU A 42 3.95 3.12 4.88
C LEU A 42 4.97 2.89 6.00
N ASP A 43 6.24 2.72 5.63
CA ASP A 43 7.34 2.51 6.57
C ASP A 43 7.46 3.66 7.57
N SER A 44 7.46 4.89 7.04
CA SER A 44 7.52 6.11 7.85
C SER A 44 6.24 6.37 8.66
N GLU A 45 5.06 6.17 8.06
CA GLU A 45 3.77 6.48 8.70
C GLU A 45 3.42 5.49 9.82
N PHE A 46 3.79 4.22 9.64
CA PHE A 46 3.53 3.17 10.63
C PHE A 46 4.75 2.82 11.48
N SER A 47 5.91 3.46 11.23
CA SER A 47 7.18 3.20 11.93
C SER A 47 7.53 1.70 11.94
N ILE A 48 7.43 1.06 10.77
CA ILE A 48 7.75 -0.35 10.56
C ILE A 48 9.04 -0.50 9.75
N SER A 49 9.31 -1.71 9.27
CA SER A 49 10.39 -2.02 8.33
C SER A 49 9.88 -3.11 7.39
N ILE A 50 9.41 -2.73 6.19
CA ILE A 50 8.92 -3.69 5.19
C ILE A 50 10.13 -4.35 4.49
N ASP A 51 10.21 -5.68 4.52
CA ASP A 51 11.25 -6.43 3.81
C ASP A 51 11.12 -6.23 2.28
N GLY A 52 12.24 -5.95 1.60
CA GLY A 52 12.31 -5.82 0.15
C GLY A 52 11.76 -7.05 -0.61
N MET A 53 11.81 -8.24 -0.01
CA MET A 53 11.23 -9.46 -0.57
C MET A 53 9.70 -9.47 -0.55
N ASP A 54 9.09 -8.73 0.38
CA ASP A 54 7.64 -8.55 0.46
C ASP A 54 7.14 -7.40 -0.44
N VAL A 55 8.06 -6.67 -1.11
CA VAL A 55 7.75 -5.60 -2.06
C VAL A 55 7.35 -6.19 -3.42
N LEU A 56 6.26 -6.97 -3.43
CA LEU A 56 5.70 -7.60 -4.60
C LEU A 56 4.39 -6.91 -4.98
N PRO A 57 4.13 -6.63 -6.28
CA PRO A 57 2.90 -5.97 -6.72
C PRO A 57 1.64 -6.63 -6.17
N ASP A 58 1.68 -7.96 -6.09
CA ASP A 58 0.61 -8.75 -5.52
C ASP A 58 0.27 -8.29 -4.09
N ASN A 59 1.24 -7.99 -3.22
CA ASN A 59 1.00 -7.50 -1.85
C ASN A 59 0.40 -6.09 -1.77
N PHE A 60 0.45 -5.31 -2.86
CA PHE A 60 -0.09 -3.94 -2.95
C PHE A 60 -1.29 -3.82 -3.88
N SER A 61 -1.81 -4.95 -4.38
CA SER A 61 -2.95 -4.99 -5.30
C SER A 61 -4.26 -4.50 -4.70
N SER A 62 -4.43 -4.50 -3.38
CA SER A 62 -5.62 -3.95 -2.74
C SER A 62 -5.30 -3.42 -1.33
N VAL A 63 -6.22 -2.60 -0.78
CA VAL A 63 -6.09 -2.09 0.60
C VAL A 63 -6.02 -3.24 1.61
N GLU A 64 -6.76 -4.32 1.41
CA GLU A 64 -6.74 -5.50 2.29
C GLU A 64 -5.36 -6.18 2.31
N ARG A 65 -4.71 -6.29 1.16
CA ARG A 65 -3.39 -6.92 1.05
C ARG A 65 -2.30 -6.05 1.67
N ILE A 66 -2.38 -4.73 1.47
CA ILE A 66 -1.51 -3.78 2.18
C ILE A 66 -1.74 -3.90 3.69
N GLU A 67 -2.99 -3.95 4.14
CA GLU A 67 -3.32 -4.14 5.55
C GLU A 67 -2.78 -5.47 6.11
N ALA A 68 -2.84 -6.56 5.35
CA ALA A 68 -2.25 -7.83 5.74
C ALA A 68 -0.72 -7.76 5.84
N LEU A 69 -0.07 -7.07 4.90
CA LEU A 69 1.37 -6.82 4.92
C LEU A 69 1.77 -6.01 6.16
N LEU A 70 1.04 -4.94 6.49
CA LEU A 70 1.30 -4.13 7.68
C LEU A 70 1.17 -4.96 8.96
N LYS A 71 0.11 -5.78 9.08
CA LYS A 71 -0.07 -6.68 10.23
C LYS A 71 1.07 -7.69 10.36
N LYS A 72 1.54 -8.24 9.23
CA LYS A 72 2.70 -9.15 9.19
C LYS A 72 3.98 -8.48 9.71
N ASN A 73 4.14 -7.18 9.43
CA ASN A 73 5.30 -6.38 9.86
C ASN A 73 5.14 -5.77 11.27
N GLY A 74 4.12 -6.18 12.04
CA GLY A 74 3.97 -5.78 13.44
C GLY A 74 3.09 -4.54 13.68
N VAL A 75 2.36 -4.07 12.67
CA VAL A 75 1.31 -3.05 12.88
C VAL A 75 0.10 -3.73 13.52
N GLU A 76 0.01 -3.65 14.85
CA GLU A 76 -1.22 -3.99 15.59
C GLU A 76 -2.19 -2.80 15.62
N VAL A 77 -3.46 -3.10 15.40
CA VAL A 77 -4.59 -2.15 15.35
C VAL A 77 -5.45 -2.27 16.59
#